data_AF-A0A380P8W8-F1
#
_entry.id   AF-A0A380P8W8-F1
#
_cell.length_a   1.000
_cell.length_b   1.000
_cell.length_c   1.000
_cell.angle_alpha   90.00
_cell.angle_beta   90.00
_cell.angle_gamma   90.00
#
_symmetry.space_group_name_H-M   'P 1'
#
loop_
_entity.id
_entity.type
_entity.pdbx_description
1 polymer ?
#
loop_
_entity_poly.entity_id
_entity_poly.type
_entity_poly.pdbx_seq_one_letter_code
_entity_poly.pdbx_strand_id
1 'polypeptide(L)'
;MVTLCIGDVGARYFSPITALIILLVLGIDALVLPLITLSIMGRRDAQQKQVEGRIYTNLTDAVLGLQDWILAGRTTELVNRQEADFNEMGQLQTKDDHFDWWRNWVGEVVIGLAALILIVFATVTFGHTHMGVNWIAAFGLVLFPITDALTSISDGFGELPRYADSIKRLNDMDEKARLKQMLRLHKSIFLKN
;
A
#
# COMPACT_ATOMS: atom_id res chain seq x y z
N MET A 1 18.29 -8.38 -41.66
CA MET A 1 18.52 -6.99 -42.13
C MET A 1 17.43 -6.03 -41.64
N VAL A 2 16.14 -6.43 -41.61
CA VAL A 2 15.04 -5.61 -41.07
C VAL A 2 15.12 -5.40 -39.54
N THR A 3 15.66 -6.35 -38.77
CA THR A 3 15.77 -6.25 -37.30
C THR A 3 16.87 -5.29 -36.82
N LEU A 4 17.89 -5.00 -37.65
CA LEU A 4 18.99 -4.10 -37.28
C LEU A 4 18.60 -2.63 -37.45
N CYS A 5 17.80 -2.30 -38.46
CA CYS A 5 17.34 -0.93 -38.72
C CYS A 5 16.34 -0.41 -37.67
N ILE A 6 15.63 -1.30 -36.96
CA ILE A 6 14.73 -0.90 -35.87
C ILE A 6 15.53 -0.41 -34.65
N GLY A 7 16.71 -1.01 -34.42
CA GLY A 7 17.61 -0.61 -33.32
C GLY A 7 18.24 0.77 -33.52
N ASP A 8 18.67 1.07 -34.75
CA ASP A 8 19.36 2.33 -35.05
C ASP A 8 18.43 3.53 -35.22
N VAL A 9 17.18 3.32 -35.66
CA VAL A 9 16.16 4.38 -35.72
C VAL A 9 15.58 4.67 -34.34
N GLY A 10 15.43 3.66 -33.48
CA GLY A 10 15.03 3.85 -32.09
C GLY A 10 16.03 4.71 -31.30
N ALA A 11 17.33 4.39 -31.40
CA ALA A 11 18.37 5.09 -30.63
C ALA A 11 18.72 6.50 -31.14
N ARG A 12 18.44 6.83 -32.41
CA ARG A 12 18.76 8.15 -32.99
C ARG A 12 17.61 9.17 -32.89
N TYR A 13 16.36 8.72 -32.72
CA TYR A 13 15.19 9.58 -32.50
C TYR A 13 14.68 9.59 -31.05
N PHE A 14 15.07 8.62 -30.23
CA PHE A 14 14.84 8.68 -28.79
C PHE A 14 15.87 9.64 -28.18
N SER A 15 15.49 10.91 -28.08
CA SER A 15 16.31 11.90 -27.38
C SER A 15 16.63 11.36 -25.98
N PRO A 16 17.90 11.34 -25.55
CA PRO A 16 18.27 10.90 -24.20
C PRO A 16 17.52 11.69 -23.12
N ILE A 17 17.04 12.89 -23.45
CA ILE A 17 16.18 13.71 -22.59
C ILE A 17 14.78 13.09 -22.44
N THR A 18 14.15 12.61 -23.53
CA THR A 18 12.84 11.94 -23.46
C THR A 18 12.93 10.62 -22.68
N ALA A 19 14.03 9.88 -22.88
CA ALA A 19 14.36 8.69 -22.11
C ALA A 19 14.42 8.97 -20.61
N LEU A 20 15.18 10.03 -20.25
CA LEU A 20 15.36 10.46 -18.87
C LEU A 20 14.03 10.89 -18.25
N ILE A 21 13.18 11.59 -19.00
CA ILE A 21 11.87 12.03 -18.50
C ILE A 21 10.96 10.82 -18.24
N ILE A 22 10.84 9.88 -19.18
CA ILE A 22 10.01 8.69 -18.98
C ILE A 22 10.55 7.85 -17.82
N LEU A 23 11.87 7.72 -17.70
CA LEU A 23 12.52 7.02 -16.59
C LEU A 23 12.29 7.74 -15.26
N LEU A 24 12.26 9.07 -15.23
CA LEU A 24 12.01 9.85 -14.03
C LEU A 24 10.54 9.73 -13.60
N VAL A 25 9.59 9.83 -14.54
CA VAL A 25 8.16 9.61 -14.28
C VAL A 25 7.92 8.20 -13.75
N LEU A 26 8.31 7.17 -14.51
CA LEU A 26 8.10 5.78 -14.11
C LEU A 26 8.89 5.40 -12.86
N GLY A 27 10.08 5.98 -12.69
CA GLY A 27 10.91 5.75 -11.50
C GLY A 27 10.31 6.35 -10.23
N ILE A 28 9.68 7.53 -10.32
CA ILE A 28 8.95 8.12 -9.20
C ILE A 28 7.76 7.24 -8.82
N ASP A 29 6.94 6.84 -9.80
CA ASP A 29 5.75 6.04 -9.51
C ASP A 29 6.09 4.61 -9.03
N ALA A 30 7.08 3.96 -9.65
CA ALA A 30 7.41 2.57 -9.36
C ALA A 30 8.32 2.38 -8.14
N LEU A 31 9.10 3.40 -7.73
CA LEU A 31 10.04 3.28 -6.62
C LEU A 31 9.72 4.25 -5.49
N VAL A 32 9.51 5.53 -5.78
CA VAL A 32 9.42 6.56 -4.74
C VAL A 32 8.12 6.45 -3.95
N LEU A 33 6.98 6.36 -4.64
CA LEU A 33 5.67 6.22 -4.00
C LEU A 33 5.59 4.97 -3.08
N PRO A 34 5.90 3.75 -3.55
CA PRO A 34 5.81 2.55 -2.71
C PRO A 34 6.79 2.57 -1.54
N LEU A 35 7.99 3.15 -1.68
CA LEU A 35 8.95 3.25 -0.58
C LEU A 35 8.48 4.20 0.53
N ILE A 36 7.86 5.34 0.16
CA ILE A 36 7.29 6.28 1.12
C ILE A 36 6.12 5.61 1.85
N THR A 37 5.22 4.94 1.11
CA THR A 37 4.09 4.16 1.65
C THR A 37 4.58 3.13 2.68
N LEU A 38 5.54 2.27 2.33
CA LEU A 38 6.08 1.25 3.23
C LEU A 38 6.67 1.84 4.51
N SER A 39 7.40 2.95 4.39
CA SER A 39 8.07 3.59 5.53
C SER A 39 7.09 4.15 6.56
N ILE A 40 5.93 4.64 6.09
CA ILE A 40 4.92 5.28 6.91
C ILE A 40 3.91 4.24 7.46
N MET A 41 3.43 3.32 6.62
CA MET A 41 2.42 2.32 7.01
C MET A 41 2.89 1.44 8.18
N GLY A 42 4.16 1.02 8.22
CA GLY A 42 4.63 0.12 9.28
C GLY A 42 4.45 0.66 10.70
N ARG A 43 4.64 1.97 10.90
CA ARG A 43 4.42 2.58 12.23
C ARG A 43 2.95 2.78 12.54
N ARG A 44 2.15 3.12 11.53
CA ARG A 44 0.73 3.40 11.68
C ARG A 44 -0.09 2.13 11.91
N ASP A 45 0.24 1.04 11.23
CA ASP A 45 -0.36 -0.28 11.45
C ASP A 45 -0.15 -0.77 12.90
N ALA A 46 1.06 -0.55 13.46
CA ALA A 46 1.33 -0.85 14.86
C ALA A 46 0.50 0.00 15.85
N GLN A 47 0.28 1.29 15.53
CA GLN A 47 -0.56 2.18 16.34
C GLN A 47 -2.04 1.78 16.27
N GLN A 48 -2.56 1.50 15.07
CA GLN A 48 -3.93 1.02 14.88
C GLN A 48 -4.20 -0.24 15.69
N LYS A 49 -3.29 -1.24 15.65
CA LYS A 49 -3.39 -2.47 16.45
C LYS A 49 -3.44 -2.21 17.96
N GLN A 50 -2.69 -1.21 18.45
CA GLN A 50 -2.71 -0.86 19.87
C GLN A 50 -4.06 -0.25 20.28
N VAL A 51 -4.62 0.65 19.46
CA VAL A 51 -5.92 1.27 19.70
C VAL A 51 -7.04 0.23 19.61
N GLU A 52 -7.00 -0.64 18.60
CA GLU A 52 -7.94 -1.74 18.41
C GLU A 52 -7.95 -2.70 19.62
N GLY A 53 -6.77 -3.12 20.09
CA GLY A 53 -6.66 -3.94 21.29
C GLY A 53 -7.21 -3.28 22.56
N ARG A 54 -7.03 -1.95 22.69
CA ARG A 54 -7.60 -1.16 23.79
C ARG A 54 -9.12 -1.11 23.71
N ILE A 55 -9.68 -0.86 22.53
CA ILE A 55 -11.13 -0.86 22.29
C ILE A 55 -11.73 -2.21 22.69
N TYR A 56 -11.13 -3.33 22.25
CA TYR A 56 -11.63 -4.66 22.62
C TYR A 56 -11.61 -4.91 24.14
N THR A 57 -10.53 -4.51 24.80
CA THR A 57 -10.38 -4.67 26.26
C THR A 57 -11.42 -3.82 26.99
N ASN A 58 -11.50 -2.53 26.65
CA ASN A 58 -12.40 -1.57 27.27
C ASN A 58 -13.88 -1.94 27.05
N LEU A 59 -14.24 -2.40 25.84
CA LEU A 59 -15.59 -2.84 25.54
C LEU A 59 -15.96 -4.10 26.32
N THR A 60 -15.02 -5.04 26.48
CA THR A 60 -15.25 -6.26 27.28
C THR A 60 -15.47 -5.92 28.75
N ASP A 61 -14.61 -5.08 29.34
CA ASP A 61 -14.74 -4.64 30.73
C ASP A 61 -16.03 -3.85 30.96
N ALA A 62 -16.39 -2.99 29.99
CA ALA A 62 -17.64 -2.24 30.00
C ALA A 62 -18.87 -3.15 29.97
N VAL A 63 -18.87 -4.18 29.13
CA VAL A 63 -19.99 -5.14 29.03
C VAL A 63 -20.11 -5.97 30.30
N LEU A 64 -18.98 -6.44 30.85
CA LEU A 64 -18.97 -7.24 32.09
C LEU A 64 -19.36 -6.41 33.32
N GLY A 65 -19.00 -5.12 33.36
CA GLY A 65 -19.32 -4.20 34.45
C GLY A 65 -20.59 -3.37 34.23
N LEU A 66 -21.33 -3.58 33.14
CA LEU A 66 -22.43 -2.72 32.70
C LEU A 66 -23.50 -2.52 33.80
N GLN A 67 -23.76 -3.58 34.57
CA GLN A 67 -24.73 -3.55 35.66
C GLN A 67 -24.35 -2.54 36.74
N ASP A 68 -23.08 -2.47 37.13
CA ASP A 68 -22.61 -1.52 38.14
C ASP A 68 -22.74 -0.06 37.66
N TRP A 69 -22.48 0.19 36.37
CA TRP A 69 -22.64 1.51 35.76
C TRP A 69 -24.09 1.99 35.72
N ILE A 70 -25.02 1.08 35.40
CA ILE A 70 -26.46 1.37 35.40
C ILE A 70 -26.94 1.67 36.83
N LEU A 71 -26.55 0.84 37.80
CA LEU A 71 -26.92 1.02 39.20
C LEU A 71 -26.33 2.30 39.81
N ALA A 72 -25.14 2.72 39.37
CA ALA A 72 -24.51 3.97 39.78
C ALA A 72 -25.03 5.22 39.05
N GLY A 73 -25.90 5.08 38.03
CA GLY A 73 -26.40 6.20 37.23
C GLY A 73 -25.33 6.88 36.36
N ARG A 74 -24.19 6.24 36.10
CA ARG A 74 -23.02 6.79 35.38
C ARG A 74 -22.93 6.32 33.92
N THR A 75 -24.06 6.01 33.29
CA THR A 75 -24.12 5.48 31.91
C THR A 75 -23.59 6.45 30.86
N THR A 76 -23.70 7.76 31.09
CA THR A 76 -23.14 8.80 30.20
C THR A 76 -21.62 8.81 30.18
N GLU A 77 -20.98 8.56 31.32
CA GLU A 77 -19.52 8.48 31.42
C GLU A 77 -18.97 7.26 30.67
N LEU A 78 -19.73 6.15 30.70
CA LEU A 78 -19.42 4.97 29.90
C LEU A 78 -19.44 5.29 28.41
N VAL A 79 -20.53 5.89 27.91
CA VAL A 79 -20.66 6.27 26.49
C VAL A 79 -19.52 7.21 26.06
N ASN A 80 -19.22 8.23 26.86
CA ASN A 80 -18.17 9.20 26.55
C ASN A 80 -16.77 8.56 26.46
N ARG A 81 -16.48 7.55 27.29
CA ARG A 81 -15.21 6.79 27.21
C ARG A 81 -15.12 5.99 25.92
N GLN A 82 -16.19 5.28 25.55
CA GLN A 82 -16.24 4.54 24.29
C GLN A 82 -16.09 5.49 23.08
N GLU A 83 -16.76 6.64 23.09
CA GLU A 83 -16.66 7.65 22.02
C GLU A 83 -15.23 8.17 21.85
N ALA A 84 -14.51 8.40 22.95
CA ALA A 84 -13.12 8.84 22.91
C ALA A 84 -12.20 7.82 22.24
N ASP A 85 -12.35 6.53 22.58
CA ASP A 85 -11.55 5.45 21.97
C ASP A 85 -11.86 5.30 20.46
N PHE A 86 -13.13 5.37 20.06
CA PHE A 86 -13.51 5.35 18.65
C PHE A 86 -13.05 6.59 17.89
N ASN A 87 -13.05 7.77 18.51
CA ASN A 87 -12.55 9.00 17.90
C ASN A 87 -11.03 8.95 17.66
N GLU A 88 -10.26 8.38 18.59
CA GLU A 88 -8.83 8.14 18.38
C GLU A 88 -8.59 7.24 17.16
N MET A 89 -9.36 6.15 17.03
CA MET A 89 -9.30 5.26 15.87
C MET A 89 -9.69 5.99 14.57
N GLY A 90 -10.75 6.81 14.60
CA GLY A 90 -11.18 7.61 13.46
C GLY A 90 -10.12 8.64 13.01
N GLN A 91 -9.40 9.26 13.95
CA GLN A 91 -8.30 10.18 13.62
C GLN A 91 -7.11 9.47 12.96
N LEU A 92 -6.81 8.23 13.38
CA LEU A 92 -5.78 7.42 12.73
C LEU A 92 -6.20 7.05 11.31
N GLN A 93 -7.43 6.57 11.11
CA GLN A 93 -7.98 6.27 9.78
C GLN A 93 -7.98 7.50 8.87
N THR A 94 -8.41 8.66 9.37
CA THR A 94 -8.41 9.90 8.59
C THR A 94 -6.99 10.30 8.12
N LYS A 95 -5.96 10.04 8.93
CA LYS A 95 -4.56 10.30 8.56
C LYS A 95 -4.05 9.32 7.50
N ASP A 96 -4.57 8.10 7.49
CA ASP A 96 -4.26 7.09 6.47
C ASP A 96 -4.98 7.43 5.17
N ASP A 97 -6.28 7.73 5.21
CA ASP A 97 -7.05 8.18 4.05
C ASP A 97 -6.46 9.44 3.41
N HIS A 98 -6.03 10.41 4.22
CA HIS A 98 -5.37 11.62 3.73
C HIS A 98 -4.01 11.32 3.09
N PHE A 99 -3.28 10.34 3.64
CA PHE A 99 -2.01 9.90 3.08
C PHE A 99 -2.22 9.20 1.72
N ASP A 100 -3.22 8.35 1.61
CA ASP A 100 -3.52 7.67 0.34
C ASP A 100 -4.05 8.65 -0.69
N TRP A 101 -4.86 9.63 -0.28
CA TRP A 101 -5.36 10.67 -1.16
C TRP A 101 -4.26 11.53 -1.77
N TRP A 102 -3.32 12.08 -0.98
CA TRP A 102 -2.24 12.91 -1.56
C TRP A 102 -1.32 12.07 -2.46
N ARG A 103 -1.06 10.81 -2.09
CA ARG A 103 -0.24 9.88 -2.87
C ARG A 103 -0.86 9.63 -4.23
N ASN A 104 -2.16 9.32 -4.27
CA ASN A 104 -2.90 9.10 -5.50
C ASN A 104 -2.96 10.37 -6.35
N TRP A 105 -3.17 11.51 -5.72
CA TRP A 105 -3.17 12.80 -6.40
C TRP A 105 -1.81 13.11 -7.05
N VAL A 106 -0.70 12.84 -6.36
CA VAL A 106 0.65 13.01 -6.92
C VAL A 106 0.91 12.05 -8.08
N GLY A 107 0.51 10.78 -7.95
CA GLY A 107 0.60 9.82 -9.07
C GLY A 107 -0.15 10.32 -10.30
N GLU A 108 -1.38 10.78 -10.13
CA GLU A 108 -2.19 11.32 -11.23
C GLU A 108 -1.56 12.55 -11.90
N VAL A 109 -0.96 13.46 -11.10
CA VAL A 109 -0.24 14.62 -11.62
C VAL A 109 1.01 14.20 -12.41
N VAL A 110 1.78 13.24 -11.90
CA VAL A 110 2.98 12.72 -12.57
C VAL A 110 2.64 12.06 -13.90
N ILE A 111 1.56 11.27 -13.93
CA ILE A 111 1.04 10.63 -15.15
C ILE A 111 0.54 11.68 -16.14
N GLY A 112 -0.24 12.67 -15.68
CA GLY A 112 -0.73 13.76 -16.51
C GLY A 112 0.41 14.56 -17.15
N LEU A 113 1.48 14.84 -16.39
CA LEU A 113 2.69 15.47 -16.91
C LEU A 113 3.40 14.58 -17.94
N ALA A 114 3.50 13.28 -17.69
CA ALA A 114 4.08 12.34 -18.65
C ALA A 114 3.31 12.32 -19.97
N ALA A 115 1.98 12.30 -19.92
CA ALA A 115 1.12 12.37 -21.09
C ALA A 115 1.34 13.67 -21.88
N LEU A 116 1.41 14.83 -21.20
CA LEU A 116 1.70 16.11 -21.83
C LEU A 116 3.08 16.11 -22.51
N ILE A 117 4.10 15.57 -21.86
CA ILE A 117 5.44 15.49 -22.44
C ILE A 117 5.46 14.58 -23.66
N LEU A 118 4.77 13.44 -23.61
CA LEU A 118 4.63 12.53 -24.76
C LEU A 118 3.91 13.19 -25.94
N ILE A 119 2.85 13.96 -25.68
CA ILE A 119 2.14 14.72 -26.71
C ILE A 119 3.08 15.73 -27.36
N VAL A 120 3.74 16.57 -26.56
CA VAL A 120 4.69 17.57 -27.07
C VAL A 120 5.80 16.90 -27.87
N PHE A 121 6.36 15.79 -27.38
CA PHE A 121 7.37 15.01 -28.08
C PHE A 121 6.86 14.48 -29.43
N ALA A 122 5.67 13.87 -29.45
CA ALA A 122 5.10 13.33 -30.67
C ALA A 122 4.78 14.44 -31.69
N THR A 123 4.29 15.59 -31.24
CA THR A 123 4.05 16.76 -32.11
C THR A 123 5.37 17.32 -32.67
N VAL A 124 6.42 17.47 -31.86
CA VAL A 124 7.73 17.96 -32.33
C VAL A 124 8.38 16.97 -33.30
N THR A 125 8.28 15.67 -33.01
CA THR A 125 8.97 14.62 -33.78
C THR A 125 8.23 14.24 -35.06
N PHE A 126 6.90 14.20 -35.04
CA PHE A 126 6.07 13.66 -36.12
C PHE A 126 5.02 14.64 -36.67
N GLY A 127 4.88 15.84 -36.10
CA GLY A 127 3.80 16.80 -36.39
C GLY A 127 3.70 17.31 -37.83
N HIS A 128 4.70 17.02 -38.67
CA HIS A 128 4.68 17.32 -40.11
C HIS A 128 4.00 16.22 -40.95
N THR A 129 3.52 15.15 -40.32
CA THR A 129 2.87 14.01 -40.99
C THR A 129 1.62 13.56 -40.21
N HIS A 130 0.59 13.06 -40.90
CA HIS A 130 -0.61 12.45 -40.28
C HIS A 130 -0.28 11.30 -39.31
N MET A 131 0.95 10.78 -39.34
CA MET A 131 1.46 9.71 -38.49
C MET A 131 1.61 10.12 -37.02
N GLY A 132 1.79 11.41 -36.71
CA GLY A 132 1.93 11.90 -35.32
C GLY A 132 0.67 11.68 -34.48
N VAL A 133 -0.52 11.80 -35.07
CA VAL A 133 -1.80 11.59 -34.36
C VAL A 133 -2.00 10.11 -33.99
N ASN A 134 -1.64 9.19 -34.89
CA ASN A 134 -1.73 7.75 -34.62
C ASN A 134 -0.78 7.31 -33.50
N TRP A 135 0.41 7.91 -33.42
CA TRP A 135 1.35 7.63 -32.34
C TRP A 135 0.83 8.09 -30.98
N ILE A 136 0.29 9.31 -30.89
CA ILE A 136 -0.31 9.82 -29.64
C ILE A 136 -1.45 8.90 -29.17
N ALA A 137 -2.31 8.46 -30.09
CA ALA A 137 -3.40 7.55 -29.77
C ALA A 137 -2.90 6.17 -29.27
N ALA A 138 -1.90 5.59 -29.92
CA ALA A 138 -1.33 4.31 -29.50
C ALA A 138 -0.65 4.39 -28.12
N PHE A 139 0.10 5.47 -27.86
CA PHE A 139 0.75 5.67 -26.56
C PHE A 139 -0.27 5.91 -25.45
N GLY A 140 -1.29 6.74 -25.68
CA GLY A 140 -2.37 6.94 -24.71
C GLY A 140 -3.07 5.65 -24.35
N LEU A 141 -3.39 4.79 -25.34
CA LEU A 141 -4.05 3.50 -25.11
C LEU A 141 -3.23 2.52 -24.25
N VAL A 142 -1.90 2.60 -24.29
CA VAL A 142 -1.01 1.71 -23.53
C VAL A 142 -0.62 2.30 -22.17
N LEU A 143 -0.58 3.63 -22.04
CA LEU A 143 -0.15 4.30 -20.82
C LEU A 143 -1.14 4.07 -19.67
N PHE A 144 -2.44 4.29 -19.90
CA PHE A 144 -3.45 4.18 -18.83
C PHE A 144 -3.52 2.79 -18.16
N PRO A 145 -3.52 1.66 -18.90
CA PRO A 145 -3.54 0.35 -18.26
C PRO A 145 -2.27 0.05 -17.45
N ILE A 146 -1.10 0.54 -17.91
CA ILE A 146 0.16 0.34 -17.19
C ILE A 146 0.15 1.14 -15.89
N THR A 147 -0.33 2.38 -15.94
CA THR A 147 -0.40 3.22 -14.74
C THR A 147 -1.38 2.66 -13.74
N ASP A 148 -2.56 2.23 -14.17
CA ASP A 148 -3.57 1.61 -13.30
C ASP A 148 -3.03 0.34 -12.62
N ALA A 149 -2.22 -0.46 -13.34
CA ALA A 149 -1.57 -1.62 -12.76
C ALA A 149 -0.51 -1.24 -11.71
N LEU A 150 0.31 -0.23 -11.98
CA LEU A 150 1.36 0.22 -11.06
C LEU A 150 0.78 0.88 -9.80
N THR A 151 -0.28 1.69 -9.93
CA THR A 151 -0.96 2.30 -8.79
C THR A 151 -1.61 1.25 -7.92
N SER A 152 -2.33 0.29 -8.51
CA SER A 152 -2.96 -0.82 -7.79
C SER A 152 -1.94 -1.67 -7.02
N ILE A 153 -0.79 -1.95 -7.62
CA ILE A 153 0.31 -2.64 -6.94
C ILE A 153 0.80 -1.81 -5.75
N SER A 154 1.04 -0.51 -5.95
CA SER A 154 1.51 0.39 -4.89
C SER A 154 0.51 0.55 -3.73
N ASP A 155 -0.79 0.51 -3.98
CA ASP A 155 -1.81 0.47 -2.93
C ASP A 155 -1.68 -0.83 -2.11
N GLY A 156 -1.49 -1.97 -2.78
CA GLY A 156 -1.29 -3.26 -2.13
C GLY A 156 -0.06 -3.32 -1.20
N PHE A 157 0.98 -2.51 -1.47
CA PHE A 157 2.15 -2.40 -0.59
C PHE A 157 1.80 -1.85 0.80
N GLY A 158 0.72 -1.09 0.96
CA GLY A 158 0.25 -0.60 2.25
C GLY A 158 -0.16 -1.71 3.22
N GLU A 159 -0.63 -2.84 2.70
CA GLU A 159 -1.08 -3.97 3.53
C GLU A 159 0.04 -4.97 3.87
N LEU A 160 1.21 -4.88 3.22
CA LEU A 160 2.32 -5.82 3.41
C LEU A 160 2.78 -5.97 4.85
N PRO A 161 2.92 -4.91 5.68
CA PRO A 161 3.28 -5.06 7.09
C PRO A 161 2.33 -5.99 7.84
N ARG A 162 1.02 -5.87 7.57
CA ARG A 162 -0.03 -6.70 8.19
C ARG A 162 0.09 -8.17 7.79
N TYR A 163 0.39 -8.45 6.52
CA TYR A 163 0.63 -9.81 6.04
C TYR A 163 1.93 -10.40 6.61
N ALA A 164 3.01 -9.60 6.66
CA ALA A 164 4.29 -10.02 7.22
C ALA A 164 4.17 -10.43 8.70
N ASP A 165 3.44 -9.64 9.49
CA ASP A 165 3.13 -9.96 10.89
C ASP A 165 2.30 -11.25 11.02
N SER A 166 1.32 -11.44 10.13
CA SER A 166 0.48 -12.64 10.13
C SER A 166 1.29 -13.91 9.82
N ILE A 167 2.19 -13.84 8.85
CA ILE A 167 3.11 -14.94 8.50
C ILE A 167 4.05 -15.23 9.67
N LYS A 168 4.64 -14.19 10.28
CA LYS A 168 5.51 -14.34 11.46
C LYS A 168 4.78 -15.05 12.60
N ARG A 169 3.55 -14.59 12.92
CA ARG A 169 2.72 -15.20 13.96
C ARG A 169 2.40 -16.67 13.67
N LEU A 170 2.07 -17.01 12.43
CA LEU A 170 1.81 -18.40 12.02
C LEU A 170 3.06 -19.27 12.17
N ASN A 171 4.23 -18.75 11.78
CA ASN A 171 5.50 -19.47 11.92
C ASN A 171 5.83 -19.73 13.40
N ASP A 172 5.64 -18.73 14.27
CA ASP A 172 5.83 -18.87 15.71
C ASP A 172 4.86 -19.90 16.33
N MET A 173 3.63 -20.01 15.80
CA MET A 173 2.64 -20.99 16.24
C MET A 173 3.03 -22.43 15.84
N ASP A 174 3.51 -22.63 14.60
CA ASP A 174 3.97 -23.95 14.14
C ASP A 174 5.20 -24.41 14.95
N GLU A 175 6.17 -23.51 15.19
CA GLU A 175 7.36 -23.83 15.99
C GLU A 175 7.00 -24.26 17.42
N LYS A 176 6.12 -23.51 18.08
CA LYS A 176 5.61 -23.85 19.43
C LYS A 176 4.86 -25.19 19.44
N ALA A 177 4.07 -25.48 18.40
CA ALA A 177 3.34 -26.73 18.28
C ALA A 177 4.30 -27.93 18.15
N ARG A 178 5.32 -27.81 17.29
CA ARG A 178 6.37 -28.84 17.12
C ARG A 178 7.16 -29.08 18.40
N LEU A 179 7.59 -28.02 19.08
CA LEU A 179 8.28 -28.12 20.38
C LEU A 179 7.43 -28.85 21.42
N LYS A 180 6.15 -28.53 21.51
CA LYS A 180 5.21 -29.20 22.43
C LYS A 180 5.05 -30.69 22.09
N GLN A 181 5.03 -31.04 20.80
CA GLN A 181 4.94 -32.42 20.35
C GLN A 181 6.22 -33.21 20.67
N MET A 182 7.41 -32.63 20.45
CA MET A 182 8.68 -33.23 20.83
C MET A 182 8.80 -33.44 22.35
N LEU A 183 8.40 -32.45 23.15
CA LEU A 183 8.36 -32.57 24.62
C LEU A 183 7.43 -33.70 25.09
N ARG A 184 6.27 -33.88 24.43
CA ARG A 184 5.35 -34.99 24.72
C ARG A 184 5.97 -36.34 24.37
N LEU A 185 6.64 -36.46 23.22
CA LEU A 185 7.31 -37.68 22.80
C LEU A 185 8.46 -38.04 23.76
N HIS A 186 9.29 -37.07 24.13
CA HIS A 186 10.38 -37.27 25.10
C HIS A 186 9.85 -37.74 26.46
N LYS A 187 8.79 -37.10 26.99
CA LYS A 187 8.17 -37.49 28.26
C LYS A 187 7.56 -38.89 28.20
N SER A 188 6.97 -39.30 27.07
CA SER A 188 6.42 -40.64 26.90
C SER A 188 7.48 -41.76 26.86
N ILE A 189 8.70 -41.45 26.41
CA ILE A 189 9.83 -42.40 26.41
C ILE A 189 10.37 -42.56 27.82
N PHE A 190 10.46 -41.46 28.59
CA PHE A 190 10.98 -41.48 29.96
C PHE A 190 10.02 -42.09 30.98
N LEU A 191 8.70 -41.99 30.78
CA LEU A 191 7.69 -42.58 31.68
C LEU A 191 7.43 -44.08 31.45
N LYS A 192 8.10 -44.68 30.45
CA LYS A 192 7.91 -46.10 30.08
C LYS A 192 9.05 -47.01 30.61
N ASN A 193 10.05 -46.43 31.27
CA ASN A 193 11.10 -47.10 32.06
C ASN A 193 10.88 -46.81 33.55
#